data_AF-A0A945UTD8-F1
#
_entry.id   AF-A0A945UTD8-F1
#
_cell.length_a   1.000
_cell.length_b   1.000
_cell.length_c   1.000
_cell.angle_alpha   90.00
_cell.angle_beta   90.00
_cell.angle_gamma   90.00
#
_symmetry.space_group_name_H-M   'P 1'
#
loop_
_entity.id
_entity.type
_entity.pdbx_description
1 polymer ?
#
loop_
_entity_poly.entity_id
_entity_poly.type
_entity_poly.pdbx_seq_one_letter_code
_entity_poly.pdbx_strand_id
1 'polypeptide(L)' 'MPTTVRSFLRNFAAHKAQARKGEVIRVQDREGEFVFTAVAQPRSLVGAARGKIEIHDDLTQPTLTDKDWQPNLG' A
#
# COMPACT_ATOMS: atom_id res chain seq x y z
N MET A 1 -0.58 -20.66 -14.77
CA MET A 1 -0.77 -22.08 -14.42
C MET A 1 -0.76 -22.19 -12.90
N PRO A 2 -1.76 -22.79 -12.24
CA PRO A 2 -1.78 -22.92 -10.78
C PRO A 2 -0.65 -23.84 -10.29
N THR A 3 -0.02 -23.47 -9.17
CA THR A 3 1.05 -24.28 -8.55
C THR A 3 0.43 -25.28 -7.57
N THR A 4 1.05 -26.43 -7.33
CA THR A 4 0.56 -27.36 -6.30
C THR A 4 0.98 -26.90 -4.91
N VAL A 5 0.27 -27.31 -3.86
CA VAL A 5 0.68 -27.05 -2.46
C VAL A 5 2.14 -27.45 -2.21
N ARG A 6 2.57 -28.61 -2.72
CA ARG A 6 3.95 -29.09 -2.55
C ARG A 6 4.98 -28.16 -3.19
N SER A 7 4.71 -27.70 -4.42
CA SER A 7 5.59 -26.78 -5.14
C SER A 7 5.59 -25.40 -4.49
N PHE A 8 4.41 -24.94 -4.06
CA PHE A 8 4.24 -23.69 -3.33
C PHE A 8 5.08 -23.65 -2.05
N LEU A 9 4.98 -24.70 -1.22
CA LEU A 9 5.72 -24.78 0.04
C LEU A 9 7.23 -24.90 -0.20
N ARG A 10 7.65 -25.67 -1.21
CA ARG A 10 9.07 -25.79 -1.58
C ARG A 10 9.67 -24.45 -2.00
N ASN A 11 8.93 -23.65 -2.75
CA ASN A 11 9.38 -22.38 -3.32
C ASN A 11 8.77 -21.16 -2.61
N PHE A 12 8.41 -21.32 -1.34
CA PHE A 12 7.61 -20.33 -0.61
C PHE A 12 8.24 -18.94 -0.58
N ALA A 13 9.58 -18.85 -0.43
CA ALA A 13 10.29 -17.57 -0.41
C ALA A 13 10.13 -16.78 -1.72
N ALA A 14 10.20 -17.47 -2.88
CA ALA A 14 10.03 -16.86 -4.19
C ALA A 14 8.58 -16.38 -4.38
N HIS A 15 7.61 -17.23 -4.04
CA HIS A 15 6.19 -16.90 -4.08
C HIS A 15 5.82 -15.75 -3.14
N LYS A 16 6.40 -15.69 -1.94
CA LYS A 16 6.26 -14.56 -1.02
C LYS A 16 6.79 -13.26 -1.62
N ALA A 17 7.92 -13.31 -2.32
CA ALA A 17 8.48 -12.13 -2.99
C ALA A 17 7.58 -11.65 -4.15
N GLN A 18 7.06 -12.57 -4.95
CA GLN A 18 6.06 -12.29 -6.00
C GLN A 18 4.79 -11.67 -5.43
N ALA A 19 4.21 -12.27 -4.39
CA ALA A 19 3.01 -11.76 -3.72
C ALA A 19 3.20 -10.34 -3.20
N ARG A 20 4.38 -10.03 -2.64
CA ARG A 20 4.75 -8.67 -2.18
C ARG A 20 4.87 -7.64 -3.31
N LYS A 21 5.12 -8.07 -4.54
CA LYS A 21 5.09 -7.22 -5.74
C LYS A 21 3.67 -6.99 -6.28
N GLY A 22 2.66 -7.61 -5.66
CA GLY A 22 1.26 -7.53 -6.08
C GLY A 22 0.82 -8.67 -7.01
N GLU A 23 1.67 -9.68 -7.25
CA GLU A 23 1.27 -10.83 -8.04
C GLU A 23 0.31 -11.74 -7.26
N VAL A 24 -0.66 -12.31 -7.98
CA VAL A 24 -1.63 -13.28 -7.44
C VAL A 24 -1.14 -14.69 -7.74
N ILE A 25 -0.93 -15.49 -6.71
CA ILE A 25 -0.48 -16.88 -6.85
C ILE A 25 -1.65 -17.80 -6.56
N ARG A 26 -2.03 -18.60 -7.56
CA ARG A 26 -3.07 -19.62 -7.45
C ARG A 26 -2.44 -20.95 -7.04
N VAL A 27 -2.92 -21.53 -5.95
CA VAL A 27 -2.41 -22.78 -5.40
C VAL A 27 -3.50 -23.83 -5.41
N GLN A 28 -3.23 -24.94 -6.08
CA GLN A 28 -4.09 -26.10 -6.15
C GLN A 28 -3.78 -27.07 -5.01
N ASP A 29 -4.80 -27.37 -4.22
CA ASP A 29 -4.84 -28.48 -3.26
C ASP A 29 -5.85 -29.56 -3.72
N ARG A 30 -5.90 -30.68 -2.99
CA ARG A 30 -6.83 -31.79 -3.21
C ARG A 30 -8.29 -31.40 -3.05
N GLU A 31 -8.57 -30.43 -2.18
CA GLU A 31 -9.94 -29.97 -1.86
C GLU A 31 -10.38 -28.78 -2.71
N GLY A 32 -9.45 -28.11 -3.40
CA GLY A 32 -9.77 -26.94 -4.22
C GLY A 32 -8.58 -26.05 -4.53
N GLU A 33 -8.87 -24.86 -5.06
CA GLU A 33 -7.89 -23.82 -5.35
C GLU A 33 -7.97 -22.72 -4.29
N PHE A 34 -6.83 -22.27 -3.77
CA PHE A 34 -6.75 -21.07 -2.96
C PHE A 34 -5.80 -20.04 -3.57
N VAL A 35 -6.04 -18.78 -3.22
CA VAL A 35 -5.28 -17.64 -3.71
C VAL A 35 -4.35 -17.14 -2.62
N PHE A 36 -3.07 -17.04 -2.94
CA PHE A 36 -2.05 -16.42 -2.11
C PHE A 36 -1.67 -15.05 -2.68
N THR A 37 -1.91 -14.01 -1.89
CA THR A 37 -1.55 -12.61 -2.18
C THR A 37 -0.95 -11.98 -0.94
N ALA A 38 -0.16 -10.92 -1.11
CA ALA A 38 0.25 -10.09 0.01
C ALA A 38 -0.71 -8.91 0.10
N VAL A 39 -1.26 -8.67 1.28
CA VAL A 39 -1.89 -7.38 1.58
C VAL A 39 -0.76 -6.36 1.61
N ALA A 40 -0.65 -5.54 0.56
CA ALA A 40 0.25 -4.40 0.58
C ALA A 40 -0.21 -3.50 1.74
N GLN A 41 0.64 -3.27 2.73
CA GLN A 41 0.38 -2.15 3.63
C GLN A 41 0.34 -0.90 2.74
N PRO A 42 -0.78 -0.14 2.75
CA PRO A 42 -0.78 1.15 2.07
C PRO A 42 0.42 1.92 2.61
N ARG A 43 1.34 2.34 1.73
CA ARG A 43 2.31 3.36 2.14
C ARG A 43 1.45 4.53 2.62
N SER A 44 1.49 4.82 3.92
CA SER A 44 0.79 6.00 4.42
C SER A 44 1.27 7.19 3.59
N LEU A 45 0.37 8.12 3.26
CA LEU A 45 0.75 9.34 2.54
C LEU A 45 1.95 10.01 3.23
N VAL A 46 1.96 9.99 4.57
CA VAL A 46 3.06 10.42 5.43
C VAL A 46 4.36 9.66 5.15
N GLY A 47 4.33 8.33 5.04
CA GLY A 47 5.50 7.51 4.71
C GLY A 47 6.00 7.71 3.28
N ALA A 48 5.11 7.99 2.33
CA ALA A 48 5.47 8.31 0.95
C ALA A 48 6.03 9.74 0.78
N ALA A 49 5.58 10.67 1.64
CA ALA A 49 6.01 12.06 1.71
C ALA A 49 7.31 12.27 2.50
N ARG A 50 7.71 11.31 3.35
CA ARG A 50 8.89 11.42 4.22
C ARG A 50 10.16 11.66 3.40
N GLY A 51 10.83 12.79 3.64
CA GLY A 51 12.03 13.20 2.92
C GLY A 51 11.80 13.73 1.50
N LYS A 52 10.54 13.86 1.06
CA LYS A 52 10.17 14.48 -0.21
C LYS A 52 9.39 15.79 -0.04
N ILE A 53 8.75 15.97 1.11
CA ILE A 53 8.11 17.22 1.48
C ILE A 53 9.05 17.92 2.46
N GLU A 54 9.62 19.03 2.02
CA GLU A 54 10.44 19.93 2.83
C GLU A 54 9.67 21.24 2.91
N ILE A 55 9.10 21.52 4.08
CA ILE A 55 8.27 22.70 4.30
C ILE A 55 9.21 23.84 4.66
N HIS A 56 9.42 24.74 3.69
CA HIS A 56 10.31 25.89 3.81
C HIS A 56 9.64 27.10 4.48
N ASP A 57 8.38 26.94 4.91
CA ASP A 57 7.55 28.04 5.39
C ASP A 57 7.05 27.78 6.82
N ASP A 58 6.67 28.85 7.50
CA ASP A 58 6.16 28.79 8.87
C ASP A 58 4.71 28.30 8.89
N LEU A 59 4.52 27.01 9.20
CA LEU A 59 3.21 26.38 9.33
C LEU A 59 2.35 26.93 10.48
N THR A 60 2.91 27.78 11.34
CA THR A 60 2.16 28.42 12.42
C THR A 60 1.53 29.74 12.00
N GLN A 61 1.89 30.27 10.82
CA GLN A 61 1.27 31.47 10.31
C GLN A 61 -0.03 31.16 9.57
N PRO A 62 -1.07 31.99 9.76
CA PRO A 62 -2.30 31.85 9.00
C PRO A 62 -1.99 31.92 7.50
N THR A 63 -2.36 30.89 6.75
CA THR A 63 -2.29 30.89 5.28
C THR A 63 -3.28 31.86 4.63
N LEU A 64 -4.22 32.37 5.41
CA LEU A 64 -5.19 33.38 5.02
C LEU A 64 -5.15 34.50 6.05
N THR A 65 -5.13 35.75 5.59
CA THR A 65 -5.33 36.89 6.49
C THR A 65 -6.82 36.95 6.87
N ASP A 66 -7.15 37.58 8.00
CA ASP A 66 -8.56 37.73 8.44
C ASP A 66 -9.48 38.35 7.38
N LYS A 67 -8.93 39.11 6.42
CA LYS A 67 -9.68 39.70 5.30
C LYS A 67 -9.99 38.69 4.19
N ASP A 68 -9.15 37.68 4.02
CA ASP A 68 -9.27 36.65 3.00
C ASP A 68 -10.12 35.47 3.49
N TRP A 69 -10.30 35.34 4.80
CA TRP A 69 -11.21 34.35 5.40
C TRP A 69 -12.66 34.83 5.35
N GLN A 70 -13.38 34.48 4.28
CA GLN A 70 -14.82 34.68 4.13
C GLN A 70 -15.54 33.33 4.11
N PRO A 71 -15.80 32.72 5.28
CA PRO A 71 -16.54 31.47 5.33
C PRO A 71 -17.98 31.75 4.91
N ASN A 72 -18.37 31.23 3.76
CA ASN A 72 -19.74 31.32 3.30
C ASN A 72 -20.58 30.28 4.04
N LEU A 73 -21.22 30.69 5.13
CA LEU A 73 -22.11 29.85 5.96
C LEU A 73 -23.55 29.86 5.41
N GLY A 74 -23.68 29.54 4.13
CA GLY A 74 -24.99 29.38 3.46
C GLY A 74 -25.78 28.18 3.97
#